data_AF-A0A9P8LIM6-F1
#
_entry.id   AF-A0A9P8LIM6-F1
#
_cell.length_a   1.000
_cell.length_b   1.000
_cell.length_c   1.000
_cell.angle_alpha   90.00
_cell.angle_beta   90.00
_cell.angle_gamma   90.00
#
_symmetry.space_group_name_H-M   'P 1'
#
loop_
_entity.id
_entity.type
_entity.pdbx_description
1 polymer ?
#
loop_
_entity_poly.entity_id
_entity_poly.type
_entity_poly.pdbx_seq_one_letter_code
_entity_poly.pdbx_strand_id
1 'polypeptide(L)'
;MAAAISTVSESKEIRGLNLVAAHSHIRGLGVEPDTLEPRASSQGLVGQLKARKAAAVILQMVKEGKIAGRAVLIAGPPSTGKTAIAMGMAQSLGPDVPFTMLASSEIFSLEMSKTEALTQAFRKSIGVRIKEESEMIEGEVVEIQIDRSVTGV
;
A
#
# COMPACT_ATOMS: atom_id res chain seq x y z
N MET A 1 15.85 31.49 -13.64
CA MET A 1 15.10 30.85 -12.54
C MET A 1 14.16 29.83 -13.18
N ALA A 2 14.43 28.54 -13.02
CA ALA A 2 13.55 27.51 -13.53
C ALA A 2 12.27 27.48 -12.70
N ALA A 3 11.10 27.48 -13.36
CA ALA A 3 9.82 27.37 -12.70
C ALA A 3 9.73 26.03 -11.95
N ALA A 4 9.26 26.06 -10.70
CA ALA A 4 8.98 24.84 -9.96
C ALA A 4 7.81 24.11 -10.64
N ILE A 5 8.09 22.94 -11.21
CA ILE A 5 7.06 22.08 -11.79
C ILE A 5 6.29 21.47 -10.64
N SER A 6 5.03 21.89 -10.45
CA SER A 6 4.10 21.25 -9.51
C SER A 6 3.20 20.28 -10.26
N THR A 7 3.36 18.98 -10.03
CA THR A 7 2.47 17.94 -10.55
C THR A 7 1.44 17.52 -9.50
N VAL A 8 0.34 16.92 -9.94
CA VAL A 8 -0.65 16.29 -9.06
C VAL A 8 -0.05 14.99 -8.51
N SER A 9 -0.12 14.80 -7.18
CA SER A 9 0.41 13.60 -6.53
C SER A 9 -0.38 12.35 -6.94
N GLU A 10 0.29 11.37 -7.52
CA GLU A 10 -0.32 10.10 -7.91
C GLU A 10 -0.52 9.16 -6.71
N SER A 11 -1.53 8.29 -6.80
CA SER A 11 -1.85 7.31 -5.75
C SER A 11 -0.68 6.36 -5.41
N LYS A 12 0.23 6.11 -6.37
CA LYS A 12 1.42 5.28 -6.21
C LYS A 12 2.39 5.88 -5.19
N GLU A 13 2.54 7.20 -5.17
CA GLU A 13 3.44 7.92 -4.26
C GLU A 13 2.90 8.00 -2.83
N ILE A 14 1.57 7.91 -2.68
CA ILE A 14 0.87 8.05 -1.39
C ILE A 14 0.77 6.70 -0.64
N ARG A 15 1.16 5.59 -1.25
CA ARG A 15 1.04 4.24 -0.65
C ARG A 15 1.80 4.12 0.66
N GLY A 16 1.07 4.21 1.76
CA GLY A 16 1.56 3.82 3.08
C GLY A 16 2.58 4.78 3.72
N LEU A 17 2.56 6.07 3.37
CA LEU A 17 3.51 7.13 3.81
C LEU A 17 4.09 6.96 5.22
N ASN A 18 3.26 6.62 6.23
CA ASN A 18 3.69 6.54 7.62
C ASN A 18 4.48 5.26 7.99
N LEU A 19 4.44 4.21 7.16
CA LEU A 19 4.97 2.87 7.48
C LEU A 19 5.70 2.18 6.31
N VAL A 20 5.91 2.87 5.17
CA VAL A 20 6.65 2.31 4.00
C VAL A 20 8.03 1.79 4.41
N ALA A 21 8.72 2.47 5.32
CA ALA A 21 10.10 2.14 5.68
C ALA A 21 10.25 0.72 6.26
N ALA A 22 9.34 0.28 7.13
CA ALA A 22 9.45 -1.01 7.83
C ALA A 22 9.06 -2.23 6.95
N HIS A 23 8.30 -1.99 5.88
CA HIS A 23 7.71 -3.04 5.04
C HIS A 23 8.09 -2.90 3.56
N SER A 24 9.09 -2.08 3.23
CA SER A 24 9.59 -1.78 1.88
C SER A 24 10.09 -3.01 1.11
N HIS A 25 10.53 -4.06 1.81
CA HIS A 25 11.00 -5.31 1.22
C HIS A 25 9.86 -6.20 0.68
N ILE A 26 8.61 -5.92 1.05
CA ILE A 26 7.45 -6.73 0.68
C ILE A 26 6.94 -6.28 -0.69
N ARG A 27 7.04 -7.17 -1.68
CA ARG A 27 6.63 -6.92 -3.08
C ARG A 27 5.35 -7.66 -3.48
N GLY A 28 4.81 -8.50 -2.60
CA GLY A 28 3.59 -9.28 -2.85
C GLY A 28 3.41 -10.42 -1.84
N LEU A 29 2.41 -11.27 -2.08
CA LEU A 29 2.11 -12.41 -1.21
C LEU A 29 3.03 -13.62 -1.40
N GLY A 30 3.83 -13.68 -2.48
CA GLY A 30 4.77 -14.75 -2.78
C GLY A 30 4.12 -16.12 -2.98
N VAL A 31 2.92 -16.15 -3.56
CA VAL A 31 2.15 -17.35 -3.89
C VAL A 31 2.25 -17.65 -5.38
N GLU A 32 2.14 -18.92 -5.74
CA GLU A 32 1.95 -19.31 -7.15
C GLU A 32 0.59 -18.82 -7.67
N PRO A 33 0.51 -18.26 -8.89
CA PRO A 33 -0.74 -17.75 -9.45
C PRO A 33 -1.84 -18.82 -9.59
N ASP A 34 -1.48 -20.04 -10.00
CA ASP A 34 -2.46 -21.08 -10.35
C ASP A 34 -2.90 -21.90 -9.13
N THR A 35 -1.94 -22.30 -8.28
CA THR A 35 -2.21 -23.19 -7.14
C THR A 35 -2.51 -22.41 -5.85
N LEU A 36 -2.22 -21.11 -5.83
CA LEU A 36 -2.27 -20.24 -4.65
C LEU A 36 -1.39 -20.74 -3.50
N GLU A 37 -0.40 -21.59 -3.79
CA GLU A 37 0.50 -22.13 -2.78
C GLU A 37 1.64 -21.15 -2.48
N PRO A 38 1.84 -20.79 -1.21
CA PRO A 38 2.93 -19.90 -0.82
C PRO A 38 4.26 -20.66 -0.81
N ARG A 39 5.27 -20.06 -1.43
CA ARG A 39 6.66 -20.51 -1.26
C ARG A 39 7.16 -20.16 0.15
N ALA A 40 8.08 -20.95 0.69
CA ALA A 40 8.64 -20.75 2.03
C ALA A 40 9.20 -19.33 2.26
N SER A 41 9.87 -18.78 1.25
CA SER A 41 10.33 -17.39 1.19
C SER A 41 10.16 -16.88 -0.24
N SER A 42 9.36 -15.82 -0.43
CA SER A 42 9.14 -15.21 -1.74
C SER A 42 8.53 -13.81 -1.62
N GLN A 43 8.88 -12.92 -2.54
CA GLN A 43 8.39 -11.53 -2.60
C GLN A 43 8.52 -10.74 -1.29
N GLY A 44 9.55 -11.06 -0.50
CA GLY A 44 9.85 -10.41 0.78
C GLY A 44 9.13 -11.01 1.99
N LEU A 45 8.16 -11.91 1.82
CA LEU A 45 7.51 -12.61 2.93
C LEU A 45 8.17 -13.97 3.18
N VAL A 46 8.34 -14.30 4.46
CA VAL A 46 8.90 -15.57 4.94
C VAL A 46 7.91 -16.26 5.86
N GLY A 47 7.68 -17.55 5.66
CA GLY A 47 6.76 -18.33 6.48
C GLY A 47 5.30 -17.88 6.33
N GLN A 48 4.54 -17.95 7.43
CA GLN A 48 3.10 -17.66 7.51
C GLN A 48 2.27 -18.29 6.37
N LEU A 49 2.59 -19.55 6.02
CA LEU A 49 2.04 -20.23 4.86
C LEU A 49 0.50 -20.25 4.86
N LYS A 50 -0.12 -20.63 5.98
CA LYS A 50 -1.59 -20.67 6.08
C LYS A 50 -2.22 -19.30 5.87
N ALA A 51 -1.65 -18.26 6.49
CA ALA A 51 -2.19 -16.90 6.39
C ALA A 51 -1.99 -16.31 4.99
N ARG A 52 -0.84 -16.55 4.34
CA ARG A 52 -0.57 -16.13 2.95
C ARG A 52 -1.47 -16.84 1.95
N LYS A 53 -1.70 -18.15 2.11
CA LYS A 53 -2.66 -18.90 1.30
C LYS A 53 -4.07 -18.36 1.46
N ALA A 54 -4.52 -18.12 2.70
CA ALA A 54 -5.83 -17.51 2.96
C ALA A 54 -5.97 -16.11 2.34
N ALA A 55 -4.94 -15.26 2.49
CA ALA A 55 -4.89 -13.93 1.88
C ALA A 55 -4.96 -13.99 0.35
N ALA A 56 -4.30 -14.96 -0.29
CA ALA A 56 -4.35 -15.17 -1.73
C ALA A 56 -5.74 -15.60 -2.22
N VAL A 57 -6.41 -16.49 -1.49
CA VAL A 57 -7.80 -16.88 -1.80
C VAL A 57 -8.73 -15.67 -1.68
N ILE A 58 -8.59 -14.85 -0.63
CA ILE A 58 -9.36 -13.61 -0.48
C ILE A 58 -9.11 -12.66 -1.65
N LEU A 59 -7.85 -12.45 -2.02
CA LEU A 59 -7.47 -11.60 -3.14
C LEU A 59 -8.12 -12.08 -4.45
N GLN A 60 -8.14 -13.39 -4.68
CA GLN A 60 -8.78 -13.98 -5.85
C GLN A 60 -10.30 -13.78 -5.85
N MET A 61 -10.96 -13.97 -4.70
CA MET A 61 -12.40 -13.70 -4.56
C MET A 61 -12.76 -12.24 -4.83
N VAL A 62 -11.88 -11.30 -4.45
CA VAL A 62 -12.02 -9.87 -4.76
C VAL A 62 -11.84 -9.61 -6.25
N LYS A 63 -10.81 -10.17 -6.90
CA LYS A 63 -10.57 -10.04 -8.35
C LYS A 63 -11.72 -10.60 -9.18
N GLU A 64 -12.32 -11.69 -8.73
CA GLU A 64 -13.48 -12.34 -9.37
C GLU A 64 -14.82 -11.66 -9.05
N GLY A 65 -14.83 -10.65 -8.15
CA GLY A 65 -16.07 -9.96 -7.75
C GLY A 65 -17.05 -10.82 -6.95
N LYS A 66 -16.64 -11.97 -6.44
CA LYS A 66 -17.50 -12.89 -5.65
C LYS A 66 -17.83 -12.35 -4.26
N ILE A 67 -17.08 -11.35 -3.79
CA ILE A 67 -17.26 -10.71 -2.49
C ILE A 67 -17.36 -9.20 -2.68
N ALA A 68 -18.40 -8.59 -2.09
CA ALA A 68 -18.55 -7.15 -1.93
C ALA A 68 -19.00 -6.83 -0.49
N GLY A 69 -18.52 -5.72 0.06
CA GLY A 69 -18.96 -5.22 1.38
C GLY A 69 -18.55 -6.06 2.59
N ARG A 70 -17.53 -6.93 2.47
CA ARG A 70 -17.01 -7.73 3.60
C ARG A 70 -15.66 -7.19 4.07
N ALA A 71 -15.51 -7.09 5.39
CA ALA A 71 -14.24 -6.78 6.03
C ALA A 71 -13.41 -8.06 6.28
N VAL A 72 -12.09 -7.92 6.26
CA VAL A 72 -11.14 -9.00 6.58
C VAL A 72 -10.45 -8.67 7.89
N LEU A 73 -10.49 -9.61 8.84
CA LEU A 73 -9.80 -9.49 10.13
C LEU A 73 -8.63 -10.47 10.20
N ILE A 74 -7.43 -9.95 10.42
CA ILE A 74 -6.22 -10.75 10.65
C ILE A 74 -5.88 -10.67 12.14
N ALA A 75 -6.09 -11.78 12.86
CA ALA A 75 -5.82 -11.87 14.29
C ALA A 75 -4.55 -12.69 14.58
N GLY A 76 -3.82 -12.31 15.61
CA GLY A 76 -2.65 -13.05 16.08
C GLY A 76 -1.74 -12.21 16.99
N PRO A 77 -0.76 -12.85 17.67
CA PRO A 77 0.17 -12.19 18.59
C PRO A 77 0.93 -11.01 17.94
N PRO A 78 1.47 -10.07 18.72
CA PRO A 78 2.33 -9.01 18.18
C PRO A 78 3.52 -9.59 17.40
N SER A 79 4.03 -8.82 16.43
CA SER A 79 5.20 -9.19 15.61
C SER A 79 5.07 -10.48 14.77
N THR A 80 3.86 -10.94 14.48
CA THR A 80 3.60 -12.13 13.64
C THR A 80 3.38 -11.84 12.15
N GLY A 81 3.66 -10.61 11.69
CA GLY A 81 3.56 -10.25 10.28
C GLY A 81 2.15 -9.91 9.77
N LYS A 82 1.21 -9.54 10.65
CA LYS A 82 -0.16 -9.15 10.26
C LYS A 82 -0.18 -7.99 9.26
N THR A 83 0.52 -6.89 9.60
CA THR A 83 0.67 -5.71 8.73
C THR A 83 1.44 -6.05 7.46
N ALA A 84 2.44 -6.92 7.57
CA ALA A 84 3.22 -7.39 6.42
C ALA A 84 2.36 -8.16 5.40
N ILE A 85 1.43 -9.01 5.87
CA ILE A 85 0.50 -9.72 4.99
C ILE A 85 -0.47 -8.74 4.31
N ALA A 86 -0.99 -7.75 5.05
CA ALA A 86 -1.85 -6.71 4.46
C ALA A 86 -1.11 -5.90 3.38
N MET A 87 0.15 -5.54 3.62
CA MET A 87 1.02 -4.91 2.61
C MET A 87 1.22 -5.83 1.40
N GLY A 88 1.48 -7.13 1.63
CA GLY A 88 1.61 -8.11 0.56
C GLY A 88 0.34 -8.23 -0.30
N MET A 89 -0.84 -8.19 0.32
CA MET A 89 -2.12 -8.14 -0.39
C MET A 89 -2.23 -6.87 -1.25
N ALA A 90 -1.91 -5.71 -0.68
CA ALA A 90 -1.95 -4.42 -1.38
C ALA A 90 -1.03 -4.37 -2.59
N GLN A 91 0.20 -4.88 -2.47
CA GLN A 91 1.14 -4.96 -3.59
C GLN A 91 0.66 -5.95 -4.67
N SER A 92 0.00 -7.04 -4.27
CA SER A 92 -0.52 -8.06 -5.19
C SER A 92 -1.80 -7.63 -5.95
N LEU A 93 -2.46 -6.54 -5.53
CA LEU A 93 -3.56 -5.91 -6.28
C LEU A 93 -3.06 -5.12 -7.50
N GLY A 94 -1.76 -4.82 -7.57
CA GLY A 94 -1.14 -4.01 -8.63
C GLY A 94 -0.60 -2.69 -8.07
N PRO A 95 0.18 -1.90 -8.83
CA PRO A 95 0.79 -0.63 -8.38
C PRO A 95 -0.16 0.58 -8.34
N ASP A 96 -1.27 0.52 -9.07
CA ASP A 96 -2.18 1.67 -9.24
C ASP A 96 -3.40 1.64 -8.31
N VAL A 97 -3.50 0.62 -7.45
CA VAL A 97 -4.61 0.47 -6.51
C VAL A 97 -4.31 1.25 -5.23
N PRO A 98 -5.11 2.26 -4.83
CA PRO A 98 -4.82 2.99 -3.61
C PRO A 98 -4.85 2.07 -2.39
N PHE A 99 -3.93 2.30 -1.46
CA PHE A 99 -3.85 1.57 -0.20
C PHE A 99 -3.51 2.53 0.93
N THR A 100 -4.42 2.64 1.89
CA THR A 100 -4.25 3.49 3.06
C THR A 100 -4.02 2.61 4.29
N MET A 101 -2.94 2.85 5.01
CA MET A 101 -2.76 2.35 6.36
C MET A 101 -3.20 3.43 7.34
N LEU A 102 -3.91 3.01 8.38
CA LEU A 102 -4.40 3.89 9.43
C LEU A 102 -4.23 3.16 10.76
N ALA A 103 -3.59 3.82 11.74
CA ALA A 103 -3.59 3.33 13.10
C ALA A 103 -4.89 3.80 13.80
N SER A 104 -5.52 2.92 14.58
CA SER A 104 -6.79 3.28 15.23
C SER A 104 -6.68 4.48 16.17
N SER A 105 -5.49 4.72 16.73
CA SER A 105 -5.20 5.90 17.55
C SER A 105 -5.23 7.21 16.77
N GLU A 106 -4.90 7.19 15.47
CA GLU A 106 -4.91 8.38 14.59
C GLU A 106 -6.34 8.91 14.36
N ILE A 107 -7.37 8.10 14.61
CA ILE A 107 -8.78 8.50 14.47
C ILE A 107 -9.20 9.45 15.60
N PHE A 108 -8.53 9.38 16.75
CA PHE A 108 -8.85 10.20 17.92
C PHE A 108 -7.99 11.46 17.91
N SER A 109 -8.57 12.57 17.47
CA SER A 109 -7.90 13.88 17.42
C SER A 109 -8.79 14.98 17.99
N LEU A 110 -8.17 16.08 18.44
CA LEU A 110 -8.85 17.34 18.77
C LEU A 110 -9.08 18.21 17.53
N GLU A 111 -8.31 18.01 16.47
CA GLU A 111 -8.37 18.81 15.25
C GLU A 111 -9.59 18.49 14.37
N MET A 112 -10.05 17.24 14.40
CA MET A 112 -11.18 16.77 13.58
C MET A 112 -11.99 15.69 14.28
N SER A 113 -13.25 15.54 13.85
CA SER A 113 -14.14 14.51 14.39
C SER A 113 -13.75 13.11 13.93
N LYS A 114 -14.09 12.08 14.73
CA LYS A 114 -13.88 10.66 14.39
C LYS A 114 -14.51 10.28 13.04
N THR A 115 -15.70 10.83 12.75
CA THR A 115 -16.41 10.59 11.48
C THR A 115 -15.65 11.18 10.30
N GLU A 116 -15.10 12.39 10.46
CA GLU A 116 -14.31 13.04 9.42
C GLU A 116 -13.00 12.29 9.18
N ALA A 117 -12.30 11.88 10.24
CA ALA A 117 -11.07 11.09 10.12
C ALA A 117 -11.30 9.77 9.34
N LEU A 118 -12.39 9.05 9.66
CA LEU A 118 -12.77 7.84 8.91
C LEU A 118 -13.17 8.16 7.46
N THR A 119 -13.92 9.24 7.24
CA THR A 119 -14.34 9.67 5.90
C THR A 119 -13.12 9.95 5.01
N GLN A 120 -12.11 10.63 5.54
CA GLN A 120 -10.85 10.88 4.83
C GLN A 120 -10.09 9.58 4.56
N ALA A 121 -10.00 8.68 5.54
CA ALA A 121 -9.32 7.39 5.36
C ALA A 121 -9.98 6.54 4.25
N PHE A 122 -11.31 6.51 4.18
CA PHE A 122 -12.02 5.84 3.10
C PHE A 122 -11.80 6.52 1.75
N ARG A 123 -11.87 7.86 1.67
CA ARG A 123 -11.61 8.60 0.43
C ARG A 123 -10.19 8.40 -0.09
N LYS A 124 -9.18 8.39 0.78
CA LYS A 124 -7.78 8.09 0.42
C LYS A 124 -7.60 6.66 -0.15
N SER A 125 -8.48 5.74 0.23
CA SER A 125 -8.46 4.34 -0.22
C SER A 125 -9.26 4.09 -1.50
N ILE A 126 -9.87 5.13 -2.09
CA ILE A 126 -10.66 5.03 -3.33
C ILE A 126 -9.98 5.89 -4.39
N GLY A 127 -9.69 5.26 -5.54
CA GLY A 127 -8.94 5.88 -6.63
C GLY A 127 -9.84 6.12 -7.83
N VAL A 128 -9.71 7.30 -8.42
CA VAL A 128 -10.36 7.63 -9.69
C VAL A 128 -9.28 7.64 -10.76
N ARG A 129 -9.44 6.81 -11.79
CA ARG A 129 -8.52 6.75 -12.92
C ARG A 129 -9.09 7.55 -14.08
N ILE A 130 -8.42 8.64 -14.42
CA ILE A 130 -8.74 9.49 -15.57
C ILE A 130 -7.65 9.25 -16.62
N LYS A 131 -8.04 9.11 -17.88
CA LYS A 131 -7.09 9.03 -19.00
C LYS A 131 -6.90 10.44 -19.53
N GLU A 132 -5.66 10.91 -19.53
CA GLU A 132 -5.26 12.20 -20.08
C GLU A 132 -3.92 12.06 -20.80
N GLU A 133 -3.62 13.02 -21.67
CA GLU A 133 -2.30 13.17 -22.28
C GLU A 133 -1.44 14.02 -21.33
N SER A 134 -0.25 13.54 -21.00
CA SER A 134 0.69 14.24 -20.13
C SER A 134 2.10 14.14 -20.70
N GLU A 135 2.89 15.18 -20.53
CA GLU A 135 4.28 15.22 -20.96
C GLU A 135 5.15 14.50 -19.92
N MET A 136 5.84 13.43 -20.34
CA MET A 136 6.74 12.66 -19.49
C MET A 136 8.19 12.93 -19.89
N ILE A 137 9.04 13.15 -18.88
CA ILE A 137 10.49 13.26 -19.07
C ILE A 137 11.11 11.88 -18.84
N GLU A 138 11.75 11.33 -19.87
CA GLU A 138 12.47 10.06 -19.81
C GLU A 138 13.96 10.30 -20.10
N GLY A 139 14.85 9.65 -19.34
CA GLY A 139 16.29 9.82 -19.49
C GLY A 139 17.10 8.92 -18.54
N GLU A 140 18.42 8.91 -18.76
CA GLU A 140 19.36 8.20 -17.90
C GLU A 140 19.72 9.03 -16.66
N VAL A 141 19.71 8.39 -15.49
CA VAL A 141 20.15 9.02 -14.25
C VAL A 141 21.68 9.01 -14.21
N VAL A 142 22.30 10.19 -14.37
CA VAL A 142 23.76 10.37 -14.28
C VAL A 142 24.21 10.60 -12.84
N GLU A 143 23.50 11.48 -12.11
CA GLU A 143 23.84 11.85 -10.74
C GLU A 143 22.57 12.22 -9.95
N ILE A 144 22.50 11.80 -8.69
CA ILE A 144 21.45 12.22 -7.74
C ILE A 144 22.15 12.90 -6.56
N GLN A 145 22.02 14.22 -6.45
CA GLN A 145 22.45 14.98 -5.29
C GLN A 145 21.25 15.31 -4.41
N ILE A 146 21.32 14.98 -3.11
CA ILE A 146 20.28 15.28 -2.14
C ILE A 146 20.88 16.23 -1.10
N ASP A 147 20.53 17.51 -1.20
CA ASP A 147 20.88 18.49 -0.19
C ASP A 147 19.76 18.54 0.86
N ARG A 148 20.07 18.11 2.09
CA ARG A 148 19.17 18.28 3.24
C ARG A 148 19.66 19.44 4.09
N SER A 149 18.75 20.33 4.48
CA SER A 149 19.03 21.33 5.51
C SER A 149 19.31 20.61 6.84
N VAL A 150 20.32 21.10 7.57
CA VAL A 150 20.79 20.51 8.85
C VAL A 150 19.67 20.48 9.91
N THR A 151 18.61 21.28 9.73
CA THR A 151 17.49 21.40 10.67
C THR A 151 16.46 20.28 10.58
N GLY A 152 16.48 19.42 9.56
CA GLY A 152 15.73 18.15 9.56
C GLY A 152 14.24 18.24 9.88
N VAL A 153 13.59 19.36 9.55
CA VAL A 153 12.11 19.48 9.55
C VAL A 153 11.62 19.44 8.13
#